data_AF-A0A3D3T422-F1
#
_entry.id   AF-A0A3D3T422-F1
#
_cell.length_a   1.000
_cell.length_b   1.000
_cell.length_c   1.000
_cell.angle_alpha   90.00
_cell.angle_beta   90.00
_cell.angle_gamma   90.00
#
_symmetry.space_group_name_H-M   'P 1'
#
loop_
_entity.id
_entity.type
_entity.pdbx_description
1 polymer ?
#
loop_
_entity_poly.entity_id
_entity_poly.type
_entity_poly.pdbx_seq_one_letter_code
_entity_poly.pdbx_strand_id
1 'polypeptide(L)'
;MLLALIFLLLGPEIVVATDEGVAAPTGTWRGLDALTGFERQRLDLNTANNGGEKTVAAYLPQETWPFEAPFSAQEIGFRIMDFSHIPRWSHVMADAFGVLTKAGYLTQGVTVGMVDQPVEPGARAQINAAPGEIYSRQIFFDIYPPKNRGLQQMWLMRRTGADNPEKLDFFVYSPSLRRVRRQPPPRREAQFPDVVQSFDDITGREAWELDWRLLGADTLYETVRFPTTRKQVTLGRSDGSFYDMPVSELKMMGDAYPFYREDGG
;
A
#
# COMPACT_ATOMS: atom_id res chain seq x y z
N MET A 1 -16.18 -15.64 -5.53
CA MET A 1 -15.00 -15.57 -4.65
C MET A 1 -13.92 -14.86 -5.48
N LEU A 2 -13.90 -13.54 -5.41
CA LEU A 2 -13.06 -12.69 -6.27
C LEU A 2 -12.04 -12.03 -5.34
N LEU A 3 -10.82 -12.54 -5.29
CA LEU A 3 -9.69 -11.79 -4.74
C LEU A 3 -9.42 -10.66 -5.74
N ALA A 4 -9.68 -9.42 -5.34
CA ALA A 4 -9.24 -8.27 -6.11
C ALA A 4 -7.74 -8.06 -5.84
N LEU A 5 -6.89 -8.75 -6.62
CA LEU A 5 -5.50 -8.37 -6.78
C LEU A 5 -5.38 -7.60 -8.10
N ILE A 6 -5.00 -6.34 -8.00
CA ILE A 6 -4.83 -5.45 -9.16
C ILE A 6 -3.47 -5.76 -9.79
N PHE A 7 -3.49 -6.35 -10.98
CA PHE A 7 -2.39 -6.30 -11.94
C PHE A 7 -2.83 -5.44 -13.12
N LEU A 8 -2.20 -4.29 -13.31
CA LEU A 8 -2.35 -3.49 -14.52
C LEU A 8 -1.11 -3.73 -15.39
N LEU A 9 -1.32 -4.54 -16.43
CA LEU A 9 -0.49 -4.63 -17.62
C LEU A 9 -0.35 -3.23 -18.22
N LEU A 10 0.86 -2.68 -18.17
CA LEU A 10 1.30 -1.63 -19.09
C LEU A 10 2.54 -2.16 -19.82
N GLY A 11 2.31 -2.82 -20.95
CA GLY A 11 3.35 -2.97 -21.97
C GLY A 11 3.67 -1.58 -22.54
N PRO A 12 4.95 -1.30 -22.76
CA PRO A 12 5.42 -1.33 -24.14
C PRO A 12 6.61 -2.27 -24.30
N GLU A 13 6.67 -2.88 -25.48
CA GLU A 13 7.74 -3.71 -26.06
C GLU A 13 8.98 -3.94 -25.17
N ILE A 14 9.12 -5.17 -24.68
CA ILE A 14 10.37 -5.68 -24.14
C ILE A 14 11.34 -5.82 -25.32
N VAL A 15 12.15 -4.78 -25.55
CA VAL A 15 13.40 -4.94 -26.30
C VAL A 15 14.36 -5.69 -25.37
N VAL A 16 14.54 -6.97 -25.62
CA VAL A 16 15.54 -7.79 -24.94
C VAL A 16 16.91 -7.32 -25.41
N ALA A 17 17.56 -6.45 -24.63
CA ALA A 17 19.00 -6.27 -24.72
C ALA A 17 19.65 -7.46 -24.00
N THR A 18 20.12 -8.45 -24.76
CA THR A 18 21.03 -9.47 -24.26
C THR A 18 22.41 -8.84 -24.12
N ASP A 19 22.76 -8.37 -22.92
CA ASP A 19 24.15 -8.10 -22.60
C ASP A 19 24.72 -9.31 -21.87
N GLU A 20 25.66 -9.96 -22.55
CA GLU A 20 26.38 -11.13 -22.09
C GLU A 20 27.27 -10.78 -20.89
N GLY A 21 27.26 -11.66 -19.88
CA GLY A 21 28.45 -11.92 -19.07
C GLY A 21 28.90 -10.80 -18.12
N VAL A 22 28.17 -10.59 -17.04
CA VAL A 22 28.77 -10.13 -15.78
C VAL A 22 28.27 -11.03 -14.66
N ALA A 23 29.18 -11.75 -14.02
CA ALA A 23 28.89 -12.55 -12.83
C ALA A 23 28.13 -11.68 -11.82
N ALA A 24 26.98 -12.17 -11.34
CA ALA A 24 26.11 -11.45 -10.43
C ALA A 24 26.94 -10.93 -9.23
N PRO A 25 26.95 -9.61 -8.96
CA PRO A 25 27.51 -9.10 -7.73
C PRO A 25 26.78 -9.76 -6.57
N THR A 26 27.47 -9.99 -5.46
CA THR A 26 26.82 -10.35 -4.19
C THR A 26 25.91 -9.20 -3.77
N GLY A 27 24.64 -9.25 -4.18
CA GLY A 27 23.61 -8.22 -3.97
C GLY A 27 23.08 -7.63 -5.28
N THR A 28 21.76 -7.46 -5.37
CA THR A 28 21.05 -6.87 -6.51
C THR A 28 20.96 -5.34 -6.42
N TRP A 29 21.27 -4.79 -5.25
CA TRP A 29 21.28 -3.37 -4.96
C TRP A 29 22.38 -2.62 -5.73
N ARG A 30 22.01 -1.53 -6.38
CA ARG A 30 22.87 -0.64 -7.16
C ARG A 30 22.75 0.77 -6.59
N GLY A 31 23.86 1.35 -6.13
CA GLY A 31 23.91 2.78 -5.82
C GLY A 31 23.75 3.64 -7.07
N LEU A 32 23.57 4.96 -6.89
CA LEU A 32 23.38 5.91 -8.01
C LEU A 32 24.52 5.86 -9.05
N ASP A 33 25.76 5.62 -8.59
CA ASP A 33 26.93 5.52 -9.46
C ASP A 33 26.98 4.20 -10.26
N ALA A 34 26.18 3.20 -9.87
CA ALA A 34 26.10 1.88 -10.49
C ALA A 34 24.78 1.63 -11.22
N LEU A 35 23.99 2.68 -11.48
CA LEU A 35 22.78 2.57 -12.29
C LEU A 35 23.09 2.15 -13.72
N THR A 36 22.26 1.27 -14.26
CA THR A 36 22.28 0.85 -15.67
C THR A 36 21.97 2.02 -16.60
N GLY A 37 22.33 1.91 -17.89
CA GLY A 37 22.01 2.94 -18.88
C GLY A 37 20.52 3.23 -18.99
N PHE A 38 19.68 2.19 -18.92
CA PHE A 38 18.22 2.32 -18.90
C PHE A 38 17.70 3.09 -17.68
N GLU A 39 18.19 2.76 -16.47
CA GLU A 39 17.79 3.45 -15.25
C GLU A 39 18.18 4.93 -15.28
N ARG A 40 19.40 5.24 -15.76
CA ARG A 40 19.86 6.64 -15.87
C ARG A 40 19.02 7.49 -16.82
N GLN A 41 18.51 6.90 -17.91
CA GLN A 41 17.63 7.62 -18.84
C GLN A 41 16.26 7.94 -18.24
N ARG A 42 15.84 7.19 -17.21
CA ARG A 42 14.53 7.33 -16.58
C ARG A 42 14.52 8.17 -15.32
N LEU A 43 15.68 8.54 -14.79
CA LEU A 43 15.83 9.23 -13.51
C LEU A 43 16.46 10.61 -13.73
N ASP A 44 15.83 11.65 -13.18
CA ASP A 44 16.48 12.94 -13.03
C ASP A 44 17.42 12.87 -11.81
N LEU A 45 18.72 12.82 -12.07
CA LEU A 45 19.75 12.78 -11.04
C LEU A 45 20.18 14.19 -10.58
N ASN A 46 19.61 15.25 -11.14
CA ASN A 46 19.94 16.62 -10.74
C ASN A 46 19.44 16.90 -9.32
N THR A 47 20.37 17.15 -8.39
CA THR A 47 20.06 17.37 -6.98
C THR A 47 19.22 18.62 -6.73
N ALA A 48 19.20 19.59 -7.65
CA ALA A 48 18.33 20.76 -7.55
C ALA A 48 16.84 20.39 -7.67
N ASN A 49 16.52 19.35 -8.44
CA ASN A 49 15.16 18.85 -8.66
C ASN A 49 14.78 17.73 -7.67
N ASN A 50 15.76 17.14 -6.98
CA ASN A 50 15.59 16.03 -6.03
C ASN A 50 15.37 16.46 -4.57
N GLY A 51 14.83 17.66 -4.34
CA GLY A 51 14.50 18.15 -2.99
C GLY A 51 14.86 19.60 -2.71
N GLY A 52 14.77 20.50 -3.70
CA GLY A 52 14.84 21.94 -3.43
C GLY A 52 13.87 22.31 -2.32
N GLU A 53 14.33 23.13 -1.36
CA GLU A 53 13.57 23.57 -0.18
C GLU A 53 12.12 23.89 -0.57
N LYS A 54 11.21 22.97 -0.26
CA LYS A 54 9.80 23.28 -0.35
C LYS A 54 9.50 24.22 0.81
N THR A 55 9.29 25.49 0.47
CA THR A 55 8.40 26.29 1.31
C THR A 55 7.12 25.46 1.47
N VAL A 56 6.66 25.33 2.71
CA VAL A 56 5.54 24.46 3.14
C VAL A 56 4.29 24.60 2.25
N ALA A 57 4.20 25.65 1.44
CA ALA A 57 3.11 25.94 0.51
C ALA A 57 3.02 25.05 -0.75
N ALA A 58 4.09 24.41 -1.24
CA ALA A 58 4.07 23.69 -2.53
C ALA A 58 4.03 22.16 -2.37
N TYR A 59 2.91 21.60 -1.89
CA TYR A 59 2.74 20.15 -1.67
C TYR A 59 2.87 19.27 -2.92
N LEU A 60 2.64 19.83 -4.10
CA LEU A 60 2.61 19.08 -5.35
C LEU A 60 3.93 19.21 -6.12
N PRO A 61 4.28 18.22 -6.97
CA PRO A 61 5.38 18.36 -7.92
C PRO A 61 5.10 19.51 -8.89
N GLN A 62 6.16 20.00 -9.56
CA GLN A 62 6.00 21.07 -10.56
C GLN A 62 5.21 20.58 -11.78
N GLU A 63 5.43 19.34 -12.17
CA GLU A 63 4.70 18.70 -13.25
C GLU A 63 3.31 18.21 -12.80
N THR A 64 2.41 18.07 -13.76
CA THR A 64 1.06 17.56 -13.50
C THR A 64 1.06 16.05 -13.61
N TRP A 65 0.36 15.38 -12.68
CA TRP A 65 0.16 13.94 -12.73
C TRP A 65 -0.68 13.52 -13.95
N PRO A 66 -0.33 12.46 -14.70
CA PRO A 66 0.80 11.54 -14.48
C PRO A 66 2.12 12.07 -15.06
N PHE A 67 3.22 11.83 -14.36
CA PHE A 67 4.55 12.25 -14.80
C PHE A 67 5.12 11.36 -15.90
N GLU A 68 6.01 11.94 -16.69
CA GLU A 68 6.82 11.26 -17.70
C GLU A 68 8.31 11.23 -17.31
N ALA A 69 9.08 10.31 -17.90
CA ALA A 69 10.51 10.23 -17.63
C ALA A 69 11.26 11.38 -18.33
N PRO A 70 12.37 11.88 -17.77
CA PRO A 70 13.06 11.39 -16.57
C PRO A 70 12.38 11.85 -15.26
N PHE A 71 12.19 10.92 -14.32
CA PHE A 71 11.52 11.18 -13.05
C PHE A 71 12.47 11.69 -11.97
N SER A 72 12.07 12.75 -11.29
CA SER A 72 12.66 13.16 -10.02
C SER A 72 12.33 12.16 -8.88
N ALA A 73 13.07 12.26 -7.77
CA ALA A 73 12.80 11.50 -6.56
C ALA A 73 11.35 11.68 -6.07
N GLN A 74 10.86 12.91 -6.13
CA GLN A 74 9.52 13.25 -5.67
C GLN A 74 8.44 12.64 -6.55
N GLU A 75 8.59 12.67 -7.87
CA GLU A 75 7.62 12.08 -8.80
C GLU A 75 7.53 10.55 -8.64
N ILE A 76 8.66 9.89 -8.36
CA ILE A 76 8.68 8.47 -7.97
C ILE A 76 7.94 8.25 -6.65
N GLY A 77 8.15 9.12 -5.66
CA GLY A 77 7.40 9.10 -4.41
C GLY A 77 5.88 9.18 -4.62
N PHE A 78 5.45 10.06 -5.51
CA PHE A 78 4.04 10.19 -5.88
C PHE A 78 3.51 8.96 -6.63
N ARG A 79 4.35 8.26 -7.40
CA ARG A 79 3.99 6.99 -8.05
C ARG A 79 3.72 5.85 -7.06
N ILE A 80 4.27 5.89 -5.84
CA ILE A 80 3.90 4.93 -4.79
C ILE A 80 2.41 5.04 -4.45
N MET A 81 1.81 6.21 -4.66
CA MET A 81 0.38 6.34 -4.40
C MET A 81 -0.40 5.33 -5.20
N ASP A 82 -0.09 5.03 -6.47
CA ASP A 82 -0.81 4.00 -7.25
C ASP A 82 -0.90 2.60 -6.58
N PHE A 83 -0.01 2.30 -5.62
CA PHE A 83 0.01 1.05 -4.86
C PHE A 83 -0.66 1.19 -3.49
N SER A 84 -2.00 1.28 -3.46
CA SER A 84 -2.77 1.35 -2.22
C SER A 84 -3.45 0.02 -1.86
N HIS A 85 -3.57 -0.28 -0.56
CA HIS A 85 -4.33 -1.44 -0.06
C HIS A 85 -5.80 -1.38 -0.51
N ILE A 86 -6.43 -0.21 -0.38
CA ILE A 86 -7.79 0.03 -0.88
C ILE A 86 -7.70 0.53 -2.32
N PRO A 87 -8.33 -0.16 -3.29
CA PRO A 87 -8.39 0.31 -4.66
C PRO A 87 -9.01 1.70 -4.79
N ARG A 88 -8.43 2.55 -5.65
CA ARG A 88 -8.94 3.90 -5.91
C ARG A 88 -10.01 3.94 -7.00
N TRP A 89 -11.00 3.08 -6.92
CA TRP A 89 -12.23 3.16 -7.72
C TRP A 89 -13.40 2.76 -6.82
N SER A 90 -14.63 3.16 -7.17
CA SER A 90 -15.79 2.82 -6.34
C SER A 90 -16.10 1.32 -6.45
N HIS A 91 -16.14 0.61 -5.33
CA HIS A 91 -16.27 -0.84 -5.32
C HIS A 91 -16.89 -1.38 -4.03
N VAL A 92 -17.30 -2.65 -4.08
CA VAL A 92 -17.62 -3.45 -2.90
C VAL A 92 -16.52 -4.48 -2.74
N MET A 93 -16.01 -4.65 -1.52
CA MET A 93 -15.01 -5.67 -1.21
C MET A 93 -15.44 -6.52 -0.03
N ALA A 94 -15.00 -7.78 -0.03
CA ALA A 94 -14.97 -8.61 1.16
C ALA A 94 -13.50 -8.80 1.53
N ASP A 95 -13.12 -8.28 2.69
CA ASP A 95 -11.77 -8.35 3.20
C ASP A 95 -11.70 -9.38 4.33
N ALA A 96 -11.01 -10.49 4.05
CA ALA A 96 -10.71 -11.55 5.01
C ALA A 96 -9.24 -11.45 5.38
N PHE A 97 -8.97 -11.02 6.61
CA PHE A 97 -7.64 -10.62 7.04
C PHE A 97 -7.19 -11.36 8.30
N GLY A 98 -5.87 -11.44 8.49
CA GLY A 98 -5.23 -11.85 9.73
C GLY A 98 -4.41 -10.69 10.31
N VAL A 99 -4.58 -10.38 11.59
CA VAL A 99 -3.82 -9.33 12.28
C VAL A 99 -3.10 -9.92 13.49
N LEU A 100 -1.83 -9.53 13.66
CA LEU A 100 -1.07 -9.88 14.85
C LEU A 100 -1.50 -8.99 16.02
N THR A 101 -1.90 -9.60 17.14
CA THR A 101 -2.20 -8.90 18.38
C THR A 101 -0.92 -8.47 19.07
N LYS A 102 -1.04 -7.52 20.01
CA LYS A 102 0.12 -7.07 20.82
C LYS A 102 0.70 -8.19 21.68
N ALA A 103 -0.10 -9.20 22.00
CA ALA A 103 0.33 -10.40 22.73
C ALA A 103 0.95 -11.48 21.82
N GLY A 104 1.09 -11.22 20.52
CA GLY A 104 1.73 -12.13 19.56
C GLY A 104 0.81 -13.20 18.97
N TYR A 105 -0.51 -13.11 19.18
CA TYR A 105 -1.48 -14.04 18.59
C TYR A 105 -1.93 -13.55 17.22
N LEU A 106 -2.13 -14.46 16.27
CA LEU A 106 -2.77 -14.13 15.00
C LEU A 106 -4.29 -14.23 15.16
N THR A 107 -5.00 -13.10 15.11
CA THR A 107 -6.46 -13.09 15.05
C THR A 107 -6.92 -12.92 13.61
N GLN A 108 -8.10 -13.44 13.27
CA GLN A 108 -8.70 -13.29 11.96
C GLN A 108 -9.98 -12.46 12.02
N GLY A 109 -10.27 -11.76 10.93
CA GLY A 109 -11.47 -10.94 10.78
C GLY A 109 -12.01 -11.06 9.36
N VAL A 110 -13.31 -10.80 9.22
CA VAL A 110 -13.94 -10.62 7.92
C VAL A 110 -14.78 -9.37 7.97
N THR A 111 -14.51 -8.44 7.06
CA THR A 111 -15.31 -7.25 6.84
C THR A 111 -15.84 -7.22 5.42
N VAL A 112 -17.01 -6.62 5.24
CA VAL A 112 -17.50 -6.22 3.92
C VAL A 112 -17.40 -4.71 3.85
N GLY A 113 -16.69 -4.20 2.85
CA GLY A 113 -16.48 -2.78 2.61
C GLY A 113 -17.27 -2.30 1.40
N MET A 114 -17.82 -1.10 1.47
CA MET A 114 -18.26 -0.34 0.30
C MET A 114 -17.42 0.93 0.25
N VAL A 115 -16.76 1.16 -0.88
CA VAL A 115 -15.85 2.28 -1.11
C VAL A 115 -16.43 3.13 -2.22
N ASP A 116 -16.59 4.42 -1.95
CA ASP A 116 -16.99 5.45 -2.89
C ASP A 116 -15.83 6.42 -3.10
N GLN A 117 -15.42 6.58 -4.37
CA GLN A 117 -14.46 7.57 -4.81
C GLN A 117 -15.24 8.69 -5.52
N PRO A 118 -15.52 9.83 -4.86
CA PRO A 118 -16.54 10.79 -5.29
C PRO A 118 -16.22 11.58 -6.56
N VAL A 119 -14.99 11.50 -7.08
CA VAL A 119 -14.52 12.29 -8.23
C VAL A 119 -14.18 11.36 -9.41
N GLU A 120 -12.91 10.99 -9.54
CA GLU A 120 -12.41 10.14 -10.62
C GLU A 120 -11.60 8.97 -10.03
N PRO A 121 -11.61 7.78 -10.66
CA PRO A 121 -10.73 6.70 -10.25
C PRO A 121 -9.23 7.06 -10.35
N GLY A 122 -8.42 6.40 -9.53
CA GLY A 122 -6.97 6.49 -9.54
C GLY A 122 -6.39 7.49 -8.54
N ALA A 123 -5.06 7.58 -8.48
CA ALA A 123 -4.35 8.49 -7.57
C ALA A 123 -4.61 9.97 -7.90
N ARG A 124 -4.95 10.29 -9.15
CA ARG A 124 -5.16 11.66 -9.65
C ARG A 124 -6.21 12.44 -8.85
N ALA A 125 -7.36 11.84 -8.54
CA ALA A 125 -8.40 12.48 -7.75
C ALA A 125 -7.90 12.91 -6.37
N GLN A 126 -7.14 12.04 -5.72
CA GLN A 126 -6.57 12.28 -4.40
C GLN A 126 -5.48 13.36 -4.44
N ILE A 127 -4.60 13.33 -5.46
CA ILE A 127 -3.55 14.34 -5.68
C ILE A 127 -4.16 15.73 -5.89
N ASN A 128 -5.24 15.81 -6.67
CA ASN A 128 -5.87 17.07 -7.04
C ASN A 128 -6.81 17.65 -5.97
N ALA A 129 -7.18 16.87 -4.95
CA ALA A 129 -8.04 17.33 -3.86
C ALA A 129 -7.36 18.42 -3.02
N ALA A 130 -8.11 19.44 -2.62
CA ALA A 130 -7.60 20.49 -1.73
C ALA A 130 -7.43 19.98 -0.29
N PRO A 131 -6.54 20.57 0.53
CA PRO A 131 -6.36 20.15 1.92
C PRO A 131 -7.68 20.19 2.70
N GLY A 132 -7.98 19.10 3.41
CA GLY A 132 -9.22 18.88 4.15
C GLY A 132 -10.38 18.29 3.32
N GLU A 133 -10.29 18.28 1.99
CA GLU A 133 -11.34 17.69 1.15
C GLU A 133 -11.36 16.16 1.26
N ILE A 134 -12.57 15.61 1.21
CA ILE A 134 -12.78 14.16 1.24
C ILE A 134 -12.52 13.61 -0.16
N TYR A 135 -11.50 12.77 -0.30
CA TYR A 135 -11.17 12.10 -1.56
C TYR A 135 -11.70 10.66 -1.63
N SER A 136 -12.05 10.04 -0.50
CA SER A 136 -12.63 8.69 -0.45
C SER A 136 -13.58 8.55 0.72
N ARG A 137 -14.71 7.86 0.51
CA ARG A 137 -15.69 7.52 1.55
C ARG A 137 -15.82 6.01 1.62
N GLN A 138 -15.70 5.45 2.81
CA GLN A 138 -15.65 4.01 2.98
C GLN A 138 -16.59 3.63 4.12
N ILE A 139 -17.34 2.56 3.95
CA ILE A 139 -18.13 1.97 5.03
C ILE A 139 -17.83 0.48 5.13
N PHE A 140 -17.51 0.04 6.33
CA PHE A 140 -17.14 -1.33 6.66
C PHE A 140 -18.18 -1.95 7.57
N PHE A 141 -18.50 -3.21 7.32
CA PHE A 141 -19.40 -4.04 8.11
C PHE A 141 -18.62 -5.25 8.64
N ASP A 142 -18.45 -5.34 9.95
CA ASP A 142 -17.82 -6.48 10.59
C ASP A 142 -18.75 -7.70 10.56
N ILE A 143 -18.27 -8.78 9.91
CA ILE A 143 -19.00 -10.04 9.77
C ILE A 143 -18.45 -11.09 10.75
N TYR A 144 -17.13 -11.11 10.95
CA TYR A 144 -16.42 -12.01 11.85
C TYR A 144 -15.27 -11.24 12.53
N PRO A 145 -14.96 -11.51 13.82
CA PRO A 145 -15.50 -12.56 14.70
C PRO A 145 -16.92 -12.26 15.24
N PRO A 146 -17.64 -13.27 15.77
CA PRO A 146 -19.01 -13.10 16.28
C PRO A 146 -19.16 -11.96 17.30
N LYS A 147 -18.14 -11.71 18.13
CA LYS A 147 -18.11 -10.60 19.10
C LYS A 147 -18.24 -9.21 18.47
N ASN A 148 -17.80 -9.05 17.23
CA ASN A 148 -17.82 -7.78 16.49
C ASN A 148 -18.95 -7.75 15.45
N ARG A 149 -19.72 -8.84 15.29
CA ARG A 149 -20.67 -8.97 14.19
C ARG A 149 -21.71 -7.84 14.22
N GLY A 150 -21.86 -7.17 13.08
CA GLY A 150 -22.77 -6.05 12.88
C GLY A 150 -22.21 -4.69 13.32
N LEU A 151 -20.99 -4.64 13.88
CA LEU A 151 -20.27 -3.38 14.03
C LEU A 151 -20.07 -2.77 12.64
N GLN A 152 -20.22 -1.45 12.55
CA GLN A 152 -20.00 -0.74 11.30
C GLN A 152 -19.09 0.44 11.52
N GLN A 153 -18.25 0.73 10.54
CA GLN A 153 -17.33 1.85 10.56
C GLN A 153 -17.47 2.66 9.28
N MET A 154 -17.70 3.96 9.40
CA MET A 154 -17.67 4.87 8.26
C MET A 154 -16.41 5.72 8.35
N TRP A 155 -15.59 5.67 7.31
CA TRP A 155 -14.30 6.34 7.21
C TRP A 155 -14.38 7.36 6.07
N LEU A 156 -14.14 8.63 6.39
CA LEU A 156 -14.06 9.71 5.43
C LEU A 156 -12.58 10.12 5.33
N MET A 157 -11.96 9.75 4.21
CA MET A 157 -10.55 9.98 3.96
C MET A 157 -10.36 11.39 3.41
N ARG A 158 -9.53 12.18 4.08
CA ARG A 158 -9.27 13.58 3.74
C ARG A 158 -7.86 13.78 3.24
N ARG A 159 -7.69 14.65 2.24
CA ARG A 159 -6.37 15.06 1.76
C ARG A 159 -5.70 15.91 2.85
N THR A 160 -4.50 15.52 3.27
CA THR A 160 -3.75 16.22 4.31
C THR A 160 -3.02 17.46 3.77
N GLY A 161 -2.80 18.45 4.63
CA GLY A 161 -1.91 19.60 4.40
C GLY A 161 -1.43 20.17 5.75
N ALA A 162 -0.51 21.14 5.76
CA ALA A 162 0.03 21.68 7.02
C ALA A 162 -1.06 22.24 7.93
N ASP A 163 -1.99 23.00 7.36
CA ASP A 163 -3.10 23.59 8.12
C ASP A 163 -4.28 22.62 8.30
N ASN A 164 -4.29 21.50 7.58
CA ASN A 164 -5.34 20.49 7.62
C ASN A 164 -4.73 19.08 7.78
N PRO A 165 -4.19 18.74 8.96
CA PRO A 165 -3.49 17.48 9.18
C PRO A 165 -4.44 16.28 9.36
N GLU A 166 -5.74 16.52 9.48
CA GLU A 166 -6.75 15.47 9.66
C GLU A 166 -6.85 14.60 8.40
N LYS A 167 -6.42 13.33 8.52
CA LYS A 167 -6.47 12.34 7.44
C LYS A 167 -7.76 11.51 7.43
N LEU A 168 -8.30 11.24 8.61
CA LEU A 168 -9.43 10.34 8.80
C LEU A 168 -10.44 10.96 9.76
N ASP A 169 -11.65 11.17 9.26
CA ASP A 169 -12.83 11.44 10.06
C ASP A 169 -13.67 10.16 10.10
N PHE A 170 -13.83 9.53 11.27
CA PHE A 170 -14.46 8.20 11.34
C PHE A 170 -15.53 8.06 12.41
N PHE A 171 -16.53 7.25 12.08
CA PHE A 171 -17.72 7.00 12.86
C PHE A 171 -17.88 5.51 13.08
N VAL A 172 -18.26 5.12 14.29
CA VAL A 172 -18.49 3.72 14.65
C VAL A 172 -19.92 3.54 15.10
N TYR A 173 -20.64 2.62 14.47
CA TYR A 173 -21.91 2.09 14.95
C TYR A 173 -21.66 0.83 15.78
N SER A 174 -22.14 0.83 17.03
CA SER A 174 -22.06 -0.33 17.92
C SER A 174 -23.44 -0.99 18.08
N PRO A 175 -23.66 -2.24 17.65
CA PRO A 175 -24.94 -2.93 17.76
C PRO A 175 -25.45 -3.06 19.19
N SER A 176 -24.55 -3.36 20.13
CA SER A 176 -24.82 -3.50 21.56
C SER A 176 -25.33 -2.21 22.21
N LEU A 177 -24.97 -1.04 21.65
CA LEU A 177 -25.43 0.27 22.13
C LEU A 177 -26.50 0.89 21.23
N ARG A 178 -26.69 0.34 20.02
CA ARG A 178 -27.53 0.89 18.94
C ARG A 178 -27.28 2.37 18.70
N ARG A 179 -26.01 2.78 18.69
CA ARG A 179 -25.59 4.18 18.58
C ARG A 179 -24.41 4.32 17.63
N VAL A 180 -24.43 5.40 16.88
CA VAL A 180 -23.28 5.91 16.11
C VAL A 180 -22.53 6.90 16.98
N ARG A 181 -21.19 6.81 16.98
CA ARG A 181 -20.32 7.78 17.63
C ARG A 181 -19.23 8.21 16.67
N ARG A 182 -19.06 9.52 16.50
CA ARG A 182 -17.84 10.08 15.89
C ARG A 182 -16.68 9.78 16.83
N GLN A 183 -15.61 9.25 16.29
CA GLN A 183 -14.37 9.03 17.01
C GLN A 183 -13.45 10.23 16.78
N PRO A 184 -12.60 10.60 17.76
CA PRO A 184 -11.59 11.62 17.52
C PRO A 184 -10.68 11.15 16.38
N PRO A 185 -10.27 12.04 15.46
CA PRO A 185 -9.32 11.68 14.42
C PRO A 185 -8.08 11.00 15.04
N PRO A 186 -7.62 9.87 14.48
CA PRO A 186 -6.48 9.18 15.04
C PRO A 186 -5.25 10.08 14.92
N ARG A 187 -4.41 10.06 15.95
CA ARG A 187 -3.08 10.64 15.86
C ARG A 187 -2.23 9.79 14.93
N ARG A 188 -1.17 10.38 14.38
CA ARG A 188 -0.13 9.63 13.67
C ARG A 188 0.39 8.49 14.54
N GLU A 189 0.61 7.34 13.91
CA GLU A 189 1.10 6.11 14.53
C GLU A 189 0.20 5.57 15.66
N ALA A 190 -1.02 6.10 15.83
CA ALA A 190 -1.97 5.57 16.77
C ALA A 190 -2.33 4.13 16.35
N GLN A 191 -2.09 3.20 17.27
CA GLN A 191 -2.42 1.79 17.05
C GLN A 191 -3.92 1.54 17.17
N PHE A 192 -4.42 0.62 16.35
CA PHE A 192 -5.74 0.05 16.57
C PHE A 192 -5.79 -0.71 17.91
N PRO A 193 -6.96 -0.84 18.54
CA PRO A 193 -7.10 -1.60 19.77
C PRO A 193 -6.63 -3.05 19.63
N ASP A 194 -5.76 -3.49 20.53
CA ASP A 194 -5.24 -4.86 20.65
C ASP A 194 -4.48 -5.43 19.42
N VAL A 195 -4.10 -4.58 18.46
CA VAL A 195 -3.29 -5.01 17.31
C VAL A 195 -2.01 -4.19 17.18
N VAL A 196 -1.03 -4.74 16.48
CA VAL A 196 0.27 -4.09 16.26
C VAL A 196 0.21 -3.00 15.19
N GLN A 197 -0.78 -3.06 14.30
CA GLN A 197 -0.99 -2.10 13.22
C GLN A 197 -1.50 -0.76 13.74
N SER A 198 -1.03 0.31 13.12
CA SER A 198 -1.49 1.67 13.26
C SER A 198 -2.48 2.08 12.16
N PHE A 199 -3.18 3.19 12.39
CA PHE A 199 -4.01 3.79 11.34
C PHE A 199 -3.17 4.18 10.12
N ASP A 200 -1.91 4.60 10.29
CA ASP A 200 -1.02 4.94 9.17
C ASP A 200 -0.64 3.69 8.35
N ASP A 201 -0.61 2.49 8.95
CA ASP A 201 -0.33 1.24 8.22
C ASP A 201 -1.47 0.84 7.28
N ILE A 202 -2.71 1.24 7.60
CA ILE A 202 -3.92 0.92 6.81
C ILE A 202 -4.28 2.06 5.85
N THR A 203 -4.22 3.29 6.32
CA THR A 203 -4.57 4.49 5.54
C THR A 203 -3.40 5.02 4.72
N GLY A 204 -2.20 4.48 4.94
CA GLY A 204 -0.95 4.88 4.28
C GLY A 204 -0.40 6.21 4.80
N ARG A 205 0.74 6.61 4.22
CA ARG A 205 1.24 8.00 4.27
C ARG A 205 1.14 8.60 2.87
N GLU A 206 0.90 9.90 2.80
CA GLU A 206 0.75 10.56 1.50
C GLU A 206 2.10 11.04 0.97
N ALA A 207 2.26 11.06 -0.36
CA ALA A 207 3.55 11.37 -0.96
C ALA A 207 4.05 12.79 -0.63
N TRP A 208 3.15 13.73 -0.37
CA TRP A 208 3.48 15.10 0.03
C TRP A 208 3.78 15.26 1.53
N GLU A 209 3.67 14.20 2.33
CA GLU A 209 4.03 14.19 3.76
C GLU A 209 5.51 13.85 3.98
N LEU A 210 6.24 13.54 2.91
CA LEU A 210 7.59 12.99 2.94
C LEU A 210 8.53 13.79 2.03
N ASP A 211 9.79 13.84 2.45
CA ASP A 211 10.90 14.24 1.59
C ASP A 211 11.46 13.01 0.89
N TRP A 212 11.60 13.10 -0.43
CA TRP A 212 12.02 11.99 -1.27
C TRP A 212 13.46 12.17 -1.71
N ARG A 213 14.24 11.09 -1.61
CA ARG A 213 15.61 11.04 -2.09
C ARG A 213 15.87 9.72 -2.79
N LEU A 214 16.47 9.78 -3.97
CA LEU A 214 16.99 8.60 -4.64
C LEU A 214 18.26 8.12 -3.94
N LEU A 215 18.26 6.85 -3.55
CA LEU A 215 19.43 6.20 -2.92
C LEU A 215 20.12 5.21 -3.88
N GLY A 216 19.36 4.64 -4.80
CA GLY A 216 19.81 3.58 -5.69
C GLY A 216 18.63 2.88 -6.33
N ALA A 217 18.91 1.78 -7.01
CA ALA A 217 17.94 0.87 -7.58
C ALA A 217 18.21 -0.54 -7.06
N ASP A 218 17.15 -1.35 -6.95
CA ASP A 218 17.26 -2.77 -6.66
C ASP A 218 16.44 -3.55 -7.69
N THR A 219 16.83 -4.80 -7.92
CA THR A 219 16.01 -5.74 -8.67
C THR A 219 15.31 -6.64 -7.66
N LEU A 220 14.00 -6.46 -7.50
CA LEU A 220 13.18 -7.33 -6.66
C LEU A 220 12.80 -8.59 -7.45
N TYR A 221 13.43 -9.71 -7.12
CA TYR A 221 13.07 -11.04 -7.65
C TYR A 221 11.90 -11.67 -6.88
N GLU A 222 11.74 -11.32 -5.61
CA GLU A 222 10.66 -11.80 -4.74
C GLU A 222 9.77 -10.61 -4.34
N THR A 223 8.47 -10.72 -4.59
CA THR A 223 7.47 -9.69 -4.23
C THR A 223 7.04 -9.75 -2.77
N VAL A 224 7.29 -10.86 -2.07
CA VAL A 224 6.99 -11.05 -0.65
C VAL A 224 8.20 -11.66 0.06
N ARG A 225 8.77 -10.94 1.04
CA ARG A 225 9.86 -11.44 1.87
C ARG A 225 9.35 -11.83 3.25
N PHE A 226 9.54 -13.09 3.61
CA PHE A 226 9.37 -13.53 4.99
C PHE A 226 10.64 -13.21 5.80
N PRO A 227 10.52 -12.94 7.12
CA PRO A 227 11.69 -12.77 7.97
C PRO A 227 12.61 -13.98 7.83
N THR A 228 13.89 -13.76 7.55
CA THR A 228 14.88 -14.85 7.38
C THR A 228 15.04 -15.72 8.63
N THR A 229 14.61 -15.20 9.78
CA THR A 229 14.55 -15.85 11.09
C THR A 229 13.39 -16.82 11.25
N ARG A 230 12.36 -16.79 10.38
CA ARG A 230 11.26 -17.75 10.38
C ARG A 230 11.37 -18.66 9.17
N LYS A 231 11.84 -19.89 9.39
CA LYS A 231 11.94 -20.92 8.34
C LYS A 231 10.62 -21.67 8.12
N GLN A 232 9.69 -21.57 9.05
CA GLN A 232 8.36 -22.18 8.97
C GLN A 232 7.29 -21.18 9.41
N VAL A 233 6.10 -21.35 8.85
CA VAL A 233 4.90 -20.62 9.20
C VAL A 233 3.76 -21.60 9.41
N THR A 234 2.98 -21.40 10.47
CA THR A 234 1.75 -22.15 10.72
C THR A 234 0.61 -21.50 9.97
N LEU A 235 0.01 -22.22 9.03
CA LEU A 235 -1.10 -21.77 8.20
C LEU A 235 -2.40 -22.45 8.65
N GLY A 236 -3.50 -21.69 8.59
CA GLY A 236 -4.84 -22.24 8.81
C GLY A 236 -5.42 -22.80 7.51
N ARG A 237 -6.11 -23.93 7.59
CA ARG A 237 -6.96 -24.47 6.52
C ARG A 237 -8.38 -23.94 6.65
N SER A 238 -9.16 -24.04 5.57
CA SER A 238 -10.58 -23.66 5.56
C SER A 238 -11.46 -24.50 6.48
N ASP A 239 -11.01 -25.70 6.86
CA ASP A 239 -11.67 -26.58 7.84
C ASP A 239 -11.36 -26.21 9.32
N GLY A 240 -10.57 -25.15 9.53
CA GLY A 240 -10.17 -24.69 10.86
C GLY A 240 -8.98 -25.44 11.48
N SER A 241 -8.39 -26.42 10.77
CA SER A 241 -7.14 -27.06 11.18
C SER A 241 -5.92 -26.19 10.85
N PHE A 242 -4.80 -26.45 11.51
CA PHE A 242 -3.53 -25.77 11.26
C PHE A 242 -2.48 -26.75 10.74
N TYR A 243 -1.50 -26.24 10.00
CA TYR A 243 -0.32 -27.00 9.59
C TYR A 243 0.88 -26.08 9.45
N ASP A 244 2.07 -26.63 9.69
CA ASP A 244 3.32 -25.93 9.45
C ASP A 244 3.75 -26.12 8.01
N MET A 245 4.21 -25.04 7.38
CA MET A 245 4.76 -25.03 6.03
C MET A 245 6.13 -24.34 6.05
N PRO A 246 7.15 -24.89 5.37
CA PRO A 246 8.39 -24.17 5.11
C PRO A 246 8.10 -22.88 4.34
N VAL A 247 8.64 -21.77 4.81
CA VAL A 247 8.47 -20.46 4.16
C VAL A 247 8.90 -20.48 2.69
N SER A 248 9.92 -21.26 2.36
CA SER A 248 10.42 -21.44 0.98
C SER A 248 9.44 -22.12 0.03
N GLU A 249 8.42 -22.80 0.57
CA GLU A 249 7.40 -23.50 -0.22
C GLU A 249 6.10 -22.68 -0.33
N LEU A 250 6.00 -21.58 0.40
CA LEU A 250 4.77 -20.80 0.48
C LEU A 250 4.52 -19.99 -0.78
N LYS A 251 3.54 -20.43 -1.57
CA LYS A 251 2.95 -19.64 -2.65
C LYS A 251 1.83 -18.75 -2.12
N MET A 252 2.12 -17.45 -1.98
CA MET A 252 1.20 -16.45 -1.43
C MET A 252 -0.17 -16.40 -2.11
N MET A 253 -0.21 -16.63 -3.43
CA MET A 253 -1.42 -16.62 -4.23
C MET A 253 -2.08 -18.01 -4.35
N GLY A 254 -1.53 -19.00 -3.64
CA GLY A 254 -1.89 -20.40 -3.72
C GLY A 254 -1.28 -21.11 -4.93
N ASP A 255 -1.32 -22.44 -4.92
CA ASP A 255 -0.69 -23.27 -5.95
C ASP A 255 -1.27 -23.10 -7.35
N ALA A 256 -2.51 -22.63 -7.44
CA ALA A 256 -3.25 -22.50 -8.70
C ALA A 256 -3.12 -21.12 -9.37
N TYR A 257 -2.28 -20.22 -8.85
CA TYR A 257 -2.12 -18.89 -9.43
C TYR A 257 -1.35 -18.95 -10.76
N PRO A 258 -1.93 -18.50 -11.89
CA PRO A 258 -1.43 -18.82 -13.22
C PRO A 258 -0.19 -18.02 -13.66
N PHE A 259 0.23 -17.02 -12.88
CA PHE A 259 1.34 -16.13 -13.25
C PHE A 259 2.65 -16.42 -12.51
N TYR A 260 2.71 -17.47 -11.69
CA TYR A 260 4.00 -17.92 -11.15
C TYR A 260 4.87 -18.48 -12.27
N ARG A 261 6.10 -17.98 -12.39
CA ARG A 261 7.11 -18.49 -13.30
C ARG A 261 7.97 -19.56 -12.62
N GLU A 262 8.61 -20.40 -13.43
CA GLU A 262 9.43 -21.52 -12.95
C GLU A 262 10.70 -21.09 -12.19
N ASP A 263 11.15 -19.85 -12.37
CA ASP A 263 12.30 -19.26 -11.68
C ASP A 263 11.97 -18.76 -10.25
N GLY A 264 10.73 -18.95 -9.79
CA GLY A 264 10.28 -18.55 -8.45
C GLY A 264 9.60 -17.18 -8.40
N GLY A 265 9.39 -16.53 -9.55
CA GLY A 265 8.69 -15.25 -9.69
C GLY A 265 8.05 -15.08 -11.06
#